data_AF-A0A534VFK7-F1
#
_entry.id   AF-A0A534VFK7-F1
#
_cell.length_a   1.000
_cell.length_b   1.000
_cell.length_c   1.000
_cell.angle_alpha   90.00
_cell.angle_beta   90.00
_cell.angle_gamma   90.00
#
_symmetry.space_group_name_H-M   'P 1'
#
loop_
_entity.id
_entity.type
_entity.pdbx_description
1 polymer ?
#
loop_
_entity_poly.entity_id
_entity_poly.type
_entity_poly.pdbx_seq_one_letter_code
_entity_poly.pdbx_strand_id
1 'polypeptide(L)' 'MHPGSSRSRTTAAVEGPAPPVRVLLADPQTVVRQGLRRILATDQAIEIVGETGDGRSAV' A
#
# COMPACT_ATOMS: atom_id res chain seq x y z
N MET A 1 0.50 -24.54 -15.25
CA MET A 1 -0.52 -23.48 -15.03
C MET A 1 -0.58 -23.22 -13.53
N HIS A 2 -0.12 -22.06 -13.05
CA HIS A 2 -0.06 -21.75 -11.62
C HIS A 2 -1.34 -20.99 -11.20
N PRO A 3 -2.14 -21.51 -10.24
CA PRO A 3 -3.28 -20.80 -9.70
C PRO A 3 -2.80 -19.77 -8.66
N GLY A 4 -2.92 -18.48 -8.96
CA GLY A 4 -2.67 -17.41 -8.00
C GLY A 4 -3.84 -17.28 -7.03
N SER A 5 -3.86 -18.08 -5.95
CA SER A 5 -4.77 -17.86 -4.82
C SER A 5 -4.43 -16.53 -4.16
N SER A 6 -5.27 -15.52 -4.38
CA SER A 6 -5.35 -14.33 -3.54
C SER A 6 -5.71 -14.79 -2.12
N ARG A 7 -4.70 -14.89 -1.25
CA ARG A 7 -4.89 -15.24 0.16
C ARG A 7 -5.48 -14.03 0.88
N SER A 8 -6.80 -13.95 0.91
CA SER A 8 -7.51 -13.05 1.81
C SER A 8 -7.29 -13.53 3.24
N ARG A 9 -6.30 -12.97 3.93
CA ARG A 9 -6.12 -13.18 5.37
C ARG A 9 -7.07 -12.22 6.09
N THR A 10 -8.19 -12.74 6.58
CA THR A 10 -8.93 -12.09 7.66
C THR A 10 -8.11 -12.28 8.93
N THR A 11 -7.46 -11.22 9.41
CA THR A 11 -6.78 -11.25 10.71
C THR A 11 -7.84 -11.08 11.80
N ALA A 12 -7.97 -12.08 12.67
CA ALA A 12 -8.75 -11.99 13.89
C ALA A 12 -8.31 -10.77 14.72
N ALA A 13 -9.27 -10.12 15.38
CA ALA A 13 -9.07 -8.87 16.11
C ALA A 13 -7.99 -9.03 17.19
N VAL A 14 -6.83 -8.41 16.96
CA VAL A 14 -5.85 -8.11 17.98
C VAL A 14 -6.35 -6.90 18.76
N GLU A 15 -6.65 -7.07 20.05
CA GLU A 15 -7.02 -5.97 20.94
C GLU A 15 -5.80 -5.08 21.19
N GLY A 16 -5.70 -4.02 20.40
CA GLY A 16 -4.68 -2.99 20.38
C GLY A 16 -4.90 -2.10 19.15
N PRO A 17 -4.36 -0.86 19.10
CA PRO A 17 -4.43 -0.08 17.86
C PRO A 17 -3.76 -0.89 16.75
N ALA A 18 -4.52 -1.18 15.69
CA ALA A 18 -4.00 -1.97 14.57
C ALA A 18 -2.76 -1.28 13.99
N PRO A 19 -1.70 -2.04 13.65
CA PRO A 19 -0.53 -1.45 13.01
C PRO A 19 -0.93 -0.76 11.70
N PRO A 20 -0.24 0.32 11.32
CA PRO A 20 -0.57 1.05 10.10
C PRO A 20 -0.44 0.15 8.87
N VAL A 21 -1.34 0.36 7.91
CA VAL A 21 -1.31 -0.31 6.62
C VAL A 21 -0.14 0.25 5.82
N ARG A 22 0.77 -0.64 5.42
CA ARG A 22 1.96 -0.31 4.65
C ARG A 22 1.63 -0.27 3.17
N VAL A 23 1.87 0.86 2.52
CA VAL A 23 1.48 1.14 1.13
C VAL A 23 2.70 1.51 0.29
N LEU A 24 2.83 0.90 -0.89
CA LEU A 24 3.75 1.32 -1.96
C LEU A 24 2.94 2.05 -3.04
N LEU A 25 3.37 3.24 -3.44
CA LEU A 25 2.72 3.96 -4.55
C LEU A 25 3.39 3.59 -5.88
N ALA A 26 2.63 2.98 -6.79
CA ALA A 26 3.11 2.60 -8.11
C ALA A 26 2.31 3.31 -9.20
N ASP A 27 2.92 4.29 -9.86
CA ASP A 27 2.33 4.99 -11.01
C ASP A 27 3.46 5.62 -11.85
N PRO A 28 3.48 5.47 -13.19
CA PRO A 28 4.51 6.08 -14.03
C PRO A 28 4.52 7.62 -13.98
N GLN A 29 3.40 8.24 -13.61
CA GLN A 29 3.23 9.68 -13.53
C GLN A 29 3.54 10.19 -12.12
N THR A 30 4.65 10.91 -11.97
CA THR A 30 5.07 11.48 -10.67
C THR A 30 4.00 12.39 -10.04
N VAL A 31 3.24 13.15 -10.84
CA VAL A 31 2.18 14.03 -10.32
C VAL A 31 1.07 13.24 -9.60
N VAL A 32 0.74 12.04 -10.10
CA VAL A 32 -0.26 11.16 -9.49
C VAL A 32 0.23 10.66 -8.15
N ARG A 33 1.46 10.15 -8.08
CA ARG A 33 2.06 9.69 -6.80
C ARG A 33 2.12 10.81 -5.76
N GLN A 34 2.52 12.02 -6.17
CA GLN A 34 2.55 13.16 -5.26
C GLN A 34 1.15 13.53 -4.74
N GLY A 35 0.13 13.49 -5.60
CA GLY A 35 -1.26 13.72 -5.19
C GLY A 35 -1.74 12.66 -4.19
N LEU A 36 -1.57 11.38 -4.54
CA LEU A 36 -1.94 10.25 -3.66
C LEU A 36 -1.19 10.30 -2.33
N ARG A 37 0.12 10.58 -2.33
CA ARG A 37 0.90 10.74 -1.11
C ARG A 37 0.32 11.80 -0.20
N ARG A 38 -0.06 12.97 -0.73
CA ARG A 38 -0.64 14.06 0.07
C ARG A 38 -1.98 13.67 0.68
N ILE A 39 -2.84 12.99 -0.08
CA ILE A 39 -4.16 12.54 0.38
C ILE A 39 -4.00 11.45 1.45
N LEU A 40 -3.14 10.46 1.22
CA LEU A 40 -3.00 9.31 2.12
C LEU A 40 -2.20 9.67 3.38
N ALA A 41 -1.28 10.63 3.33
CA ALA A 41 -0.51 11.08 4.50
C ALA A 41 -1.35 11.79 5.58
N THR A 42 -2.61 12.12 5.30
CA THR A 42 -3.51 12.67 6.33
C THR A 42 -4.06 11.60 7.27
N ASP A 43 -3.97 10.32 6.90
CA ASP A 43 -4.46 9.20 7.70
C ASP A 43 -3.32 8.53 8.47
N GLN A 44 -3.39 8.58 9.81
CA GLN A 44 -2.38 7.97 10.69
C GLN A 44 -2.39 6.43 10.64
N ALA A 45 -3.44 5.82 10.08
CA ALA A 45 -3.50 4.39 9.85
C ALA A 45 -2.74 3.96 8.59
N ILE A 46 -2.15 4.88 7.83
CA ILE A 46 -1.44 4.59 6.57
C ILE A 46 0.03 4.97 6.66
N GLU A 47 0.91 4.04 6.31
CA GLU A 47 2.35 4.25 6.20
C GLU A 47 2.79 4.07 4.74
N ILE A 48 3.27 5.13 4.11
CA ILE A 48 3.85 5.04 2.76
C ILE A 48 5.30 4.58 2.87
N VAL A 49 5.58 3.35 2.44
CA VAL A 49 6.91 2.72 2.58
C VAL A 49 7.80 2.92 1.34
N GLY A 50 7.27 3.48 0.27
CA GLY A 50 8.03 3.80 -0.93
C GLY A 50 7.17 4.26 -2.11
N GLU A 51 7.84 4.64 -3.18
CA GLU A 51 7.23 5.01 -4.46
C GLU A 51 8.01 4.38 -5.62
N THR A 52 7.31 4.01 -6.68
CA THR A 52 7.91 3.51 -7.92
C THR A 52 7.15 4.02 -9.15
N GLY A 53 7.88 4.28 -10.22
CA GLY A 53 7.31 4.55 -11.56
C GLY A 53 7.18 3.30 -12.43
N ASP A 54 7.69 2.16 -11.97
CA ASP A 54 7.74 0.91 -12.71
C ASP A 54 7.07 -0.22 -11.91
N GLY A 55 6.15 -0.92 -12.58
CA GLY A 55 5.46 -2.07 -12.01
C GLY A 55 6.39 -3.24 -11.68
N ARG A 56 7.55 -3.38 -12.33
CA ARG A 56 8.51 -4.44 -11.99
C ARG A 56 9.24 -4.17 -10.68
N SER A 57 9.40 -2.90 -10.31
CA SER A 57 9.94 -2.50 -9.01
C SER A 57 8.85 -2.41 -7.93
N ALA A 58 7.61 -2.79 -8.25
CA ALA A 58 6.46 -2.70 -7.34
C ALA A 58 6.12 -4.01 -6.62
N VAL A 59 6.88 -5.09 -6.85
CA VAL A 59 6.61 -6.46 -6.37
C VAL A 59 7.58 -6.94 -5.31
#